data_AF-A0A0H4WUZ4-F1
#
_entry.id   AF-A0A0H4WUZ4-F1
#
_cell.length_a   1.000
_cell.length_b   1.000
_cell.length_c   1.000
_cell.angle_alpha   90.00
_cell.angle_beta   90.00
_cell.angle_gamma   90.00
#
_symmetry.space_group_name_H-M   'P 1'
#
loop_
_entity.id
_entity.type
_entity.pdbx_description
1 polymer ?
#
loop_
_entity_poly.entity_id
_entity_poly.type
_entity_poly.pdbx_seq_one_letter_code
_entity_poly.pdbx_strand_id
1 'polypeptide(L)' 'MLMRARALQLLAEGWTVVGAAEAVGVTQTTVRNVRRRYLKEGLGGALHERPRPGAARLLTERQASE' A
#
# COMPACT_ATOMS: atom_id res chain seq x y z
N MET A 1 0.55 -4.47 -7.44
CA MET A 1 -0.68 -3.76 -7.85
C MET A 1 -1.88 -4.68 -8.00
N LEU A 2 -1.80 -5.74 -8.82
CA LEU A 2 -2.95 -6.62 -9.11
C LEU A 2 -3.61 -7.23 -7.86
N MET A 3 -2.81 -7.70 -6.90
CA MET A 3 -3.31 -8.26 -5.64
C MET A 3 -4.12 -7.24 -4.82
N ARG A 4 -3.66 -5.98 -4.77
CA ARG A 4 -4.36 -4.91 -4.02
C ARG A 4 -5.70 -4.57 -4.69
N ALA A 5 -5.72 -4.51 -6.02
CA ALA A 5 -6.94 -4.29 -6.79
C ALA A 5 -7.95 -5.43 -6.60
N ARG A 6 -7.50 -6.69 -6.72
CA ARG A 6 -8.35 -7.86 -6.52
C ARG A 6 -8.91 -7.94 -5.11
N ALA A 7 -8.10 -7.62 -4.09
CA ALA A 7 -8.56 -7.56 -2.70
C ALA A 7 -9.67 -6.51 -2.50
N LEU A 8 -9.54 -5.32 -3.10
CA LEU A 8 -10.58 -4.29 -3.02
C LEU A 8 -11.87 -4.71 -3.73
N GLN A 9 -11.75 -5.37 -4.89
CA GLN A 9 -12.89 -5.87 -5.62
C GLN A 9 -13.67 -6.92 -4.80
N LEU A 10 -12.98 -7.92 -4.24
CA LEU A 10 -13.61 -8.95 -3.40
C LEU A 10 -14.32 -8.33 -2.18
N LEU A 11 -13.70 -7.36 -1.53
CA LEU A 11 -14.34 -6.62 -0.43
C LEU A 11 -15.60 -5.87 -0.89
N ALA A 12 -15.60 -5.30 -2.10
CA ALA A 12 -16.77 -4.63 -2.66
C ALA A 12 -17.89 -5.63 -3.03
N GLU A 13 -17.53 -6.85 -3.41
CA GLU A 13 -18.45 -7.98 -3.61
C GLU A 13 -18.98 -8.57 -2.29
N GLY A 14 -18.63 -8.00 -1.13
CA GLY A 14 -19.11 -8.41 0.18
C GLY A 14 -18.29 -9.50 0.86
N TRP A 15 -17.14 -9.88 0.30
CA TRP A 15 -16.27 -10.88 0.92
C TRP A 15 -15.68 -10.38 2.24
N THR A 16 -15.42 -11.33 3.13
CA THR A 16 -14.71 -11.03 4.38
C THR A 16 -13.24 -10.73 4.11
N VAL A 17 -12.58 -10.03 5.04
CA VAL A 17 -11.14 -9.78 4.98
C VAL A 17 -10.34 -11.09 4.94
N VAL A 18 -10.80 -12.11 5.65
CA VAL A 18 -10.16 -13.44 5.68
C VAL A 18 -10.27 -14.09 4.30
N GLY A 19 -11.47 -14.20 3.74
CA GLY A 19 -11.68 -14.81 2.43
C GLY A 19 -10.98 -14.06 1.31
N ALA A 20 -10.98 -12.73 1.34
CA ALA A 20 -10.24 -11.93 0.37
C ALA A 20 -8.72 -12.12 0.49
N ALA A 21 -8.19 -12.28 1.70
CA ALA A 21 -6.78 -12.52 1.94
C ALA A 21 -6.34 -13.89 1.41
N GLU A 22 -7.13 -14.93 1.67
CA GLU A 22 -6.90 -16.30 1.20
C GLU A 22 -7.00 -16.38 -0.33
N ALA A 23 -8.06 -15.84 -0.93
CA ALA A 23 -8.28 -15.86 -2.37
C ALA A 23 -7.18 -15.11 -3.16
N VAL A 24 -6.60 -14.07 -2.55
CA VAL A 24 -5.52 -13.28 -3.15
C VAL A 24 -4.15 -13.81 -2.73
N GLY A 25 -4.02 -14.70 -1.75
CA GLY A 25 -2.71 -15.19 -1.29
C GLY A 25 -1.87 -14.12 -0.59
N VAL A 26 -2.50 -13.26 0.21
CA VAL A 26 -1.82 -12.24 1.04
C VAL A 26 -2.25 -12.34 2.50
N THR A 27 -1.57 -11.64 3.40
CA THR A 27 -1.98 -11.59 4.80
C THR A 27 -3.24 -10.74 4.97
N GLN A 28 -4.06 -11.07 5.98
CA GLN A 28 -5.22 -10.24 6.35
C GLN A 28 -4.82 -8.79 6.67
N THR A 29 -3.64 -8.58 7.27
CA THR A 29 -3.10 -7.24 7.56
C THR A 29 -2.89 -6.44 6.27
N THR A 30 -2.39 -7.06 5.21
CA THR A 30 -2.27 -6.43 3.89
C THR A 30 -3.63 -5.98 3.38
N VAL A 31 -4.67 -6.83 3.44
CA VAL A 31 -6.03 -6.49 3.01
C VAL A 31 -6.60 -5.32 3.83
N ARG A 32 -6.44 -5.34 5.17
CA ARG A 32 -6.85 -4.23 6.05
C ARG A 32 -6.14 -2.92 5.70
N ASN A 33 -4.84 -2.98 5.43
CA ASN A 33 -4.04 -1.81 5.06
C ASN A 33 -4.49 -1.22 3.72
N VAL A 34 -4.72 -2.07 2.72
CA VAL A 34 -5.21 -1.66 1.39
C VAL A 34 -6.59 -1.01 1.51
N ARG A 35 -7.53 -1.64 2.22
CA ARG A 35 -8.87 -1.08 2.49
C ARG A 35 -8.77 0.30 3.16
N ARG A 36 -7.94 0.42 4.20
CA ARG A 36 -7.72 1.69 4.91
C ARG A 36 -7.15 2.77 3.99
N ARG A 37 -6.16 2.45 3.16
CA ARG A 37 -5.59 3.40 2.19
C ARG A 37 -6.60 3.81 1.14
N TYR A 38 -7.44 2.88 0.66
CA TYR A 38 -8.54 3.21 -0.25
C TYR A 38 -9.51 4.23 0.33
N LEU A 39 -9.94 4.03 1.57
CA LEU A 39 -10.85 4.96 2.25
C LEU A 39 -10.22 6.33 2.50
N LYS A 40 -8.90 6.41 2.68
CA LYS A 40 -8.18 7.66 3.00
C LYS A 40 -7.68 8.42 1.76
N GLU A 41 -7.23 7.70 0.73
CA GLU A 41 -6.45 8.24 -0.38
C GLU A 41 -7.07 7.91 -1.75
N GLY A 42 -8.21 7.21 -1.76
CA GLY A 42 -8.84 6.72 -2.98
C GLY A 42 -8.08 5.55 -3.63
N LEU A 43 -8.51 5.19 -4.84
CA LEU A 43 -7.98 4.04 -5.58
C LEU A 43 -6.48 4.20 -5.89
N GLY A 44 -6.06 5.37 -6.38
CA GLY A 44 -4.65 5.63 -6.68
C GLY A 44 -3.74 5.43 -5.46
N GLY A 45 -4.14 5.97 -4.31
CA GLY A 45 -3.39 5.76 -3.07
C GLY A 45 -3.38 4.31 -2.60
N ALA A 46 -4.47 3.55 -2.80
CA ALA A 46 -4.51 2.14 -2.39
C ALA A 46 -3.63 1.22 -3.25
N LEU A 47 -3.57 1.48 -4.57
CA LEU A 47 -2.88 0.61 -5.52
C LEU A 47 -1.37 0.83 -5.52
N HIS A 48 -0.92 2.07 -5.36
CA HIS A 48 0.47 2.46 -5.52
C HIS A 48 1.21 2.59 -4.18
N GLU A 49 2.47 2.19 -4.13
CA GLU A 49 3.36 2.57 -3.04
C GLU A 49 3.63 4.07 -3.14
N ARG A 50 3.71 4.77 -2.01
CA ARG A 50 4.30 6.11 -2.03
C ARG A 50 5.81 5.95 -2.26
N PRO A 51 6.45 6.86 -3.01
CA PRO A 51 7.90 6.95 -3.03
C PRO A 51 8.40 6.94 -1.58
N ARG A 52 9.29 6.00 -1.25
CA ARG A 52 9.84 5.94 0.09
C ARG A 52 10.56 7.28 0.30
N PRO A 53 10.24 8.06 1.35
CA PRO A 53 11.04 9.23 1.65
C PRO A 53 12.45 8.70 1.86
N GLY A 54 13.34 9.02 0.92
CA GLY A 54 14.74 8.61 1.01
C GLY A 54 15.33 9.13 2.31
N ALA A 55 16.44 8.53 2.75
CA ALA A 55 17.20 9.13 3.83
C ALA A 55 17.52 10.59 3.47
N ALA A 56 17.31 11.51 4.40
CA ALA A 56 17.76 12.88 4.23
C ALA A 56 19.27 12.85 3.90
N ARG A 57 19.72 13.72 2.99
CA ARG A 57 21.12 13.79 2.61
C ARG A 57 21.97 14.00 3.87
N LEU A 58 22.90 13.09 4.13
CA LEU A 58 23.71 13.10 5.36
C LEU A 58 24.71 14.28 5.39
N LEU A 59 25.15 14.72 4.21
CA LEU A 59 26.10 15.81 4.05
C LEU A 59 25.38 17.02 3.45
N THR A 60 25.63 18.19 4.04
CA THR A 60 25.34 19.46 3.39
C THR A 60 26.29 19.69 2.22
N GLU A 61 25.94 20.57 1.28
CA GLU A 61 26.78 20.87 0.10
C GLU A 61 28.20 21.29 0.49
N ARG A 62 28.34 21.98 1.63
CA ARG A 62 29.63 22.41 2.19
C ARG A 62 30.49 21.26 2.69
N GLN A 63 29.88 20.17 3.17
CA GLN A 63 30.60 18.99 3.69
C GLN A 63 30.95 17.98 2.59
N ALA A 64 30.44 18.15 1.37
CA ALA A 64 30.72 17.27 0.24
C ALA A 64 31.87 17.77 -0.65
N SER A 65 32.38 18.99 -0.39
CA SER A 65 33.43 19.66 -1.17
C SER A 65 34.80 19.71 -0.49
N GLU A 66 34.97 19.03 0.66
CA GLU A 66 36.25 18.73 1.32
C GLU A 66 36.67 17.29 1.03
#